data_AF-A0A1W2AAI5-F1
#
_entry.id   AF-A0A1W2AAI5-F1
#
_cell.length_a   1.000
_cell.length_b   1.000
_cell.length_c   1.000
_cell.angle_alpha   90.00
_cell.angle_beta   90.00
_cell.angle_gamma   90.00
#
_symmetry.space_group_name_H-M   'P 1'
#
loop_
_entity.id
_entity.type
_entity.pdbx_description
1 polymer ?
#
loop_
_entity_poly.entity_id
_entity_poly.type
_entity_poly.pdbx_seq_one_letter_code
_entity_poly.pdbx_strand_id
1 'polypeptide(L)'
;MDNEVFRSFNAVPGVCAAQVDARGVVVKASQQLYRRLGCHPDDLRGRYFMDVVRRDGLRGETIIVMVESEQERRPETTGGGTKKILTKMDSRILEGVAAGVSTAKLAVMVDLSRGGVEYHVTNLLRKLRAPNRTSLVSKAYAEGILEAGTWPPKVVPDFVK
;
A
#
# COMPACT_ATOMS: atom_id res chain seq x y z
N MET A 1 11.25 2.69 -4.72
CA MET A 1 11.53 4.13 -4.85
C MET A 1 12.91 4.25 -5.42
N ASP A 2 13.05 4.87 -6.60
CA ASP A 2 14.33 4.91 -7.31
C ASP A 2 15.41 5.66 -6.52
N ASN A 3 16.63 5.10 -6.57
CA ASN A 3 17.87 5.66 -6.00
C ASN A 3 18.14 7.13 -6.41
N GLU A 4 17.46 7.63 -7.43
CA GLU A 4 17.60 8.96 -8.01
C GLU A 4 16.96 10.07 -7.16
N VAL A 5 15.81 9.80 -6.53
CA VAL A 5 15.14 10.76 -5.63
C VAL A 5 16.00 11.02 -4.39
N PHE A 6 16.51 9.95 -3.78
CA PHE A 6 17.43 10.05 -2.64
C PHE A 6 18.71 10.84 -2.98
N ARG A 7 19.25 10.64 -4.19
CA ARG A 7 20.44 11.37 -4.66
C ARG A 7 20.17 12.86 -4.85
N SER A 8 19.00 13.22 -5.35
CA SER A 8 18.61 14.62 -5.57
C SER A 8 18.61 15.42 -4.26
N PHE A 9 18.14 14.82 -3.17
CA PHE A 9 18.17 15.47 -1.84
C PHE A 9 19.57 15.54 -1.21
N ASN A 10 20.47 14.59 -1.52
CA ASN A 10 21.85 14.65 -1.02
C ASN A 10 22.65 15.84 -1.60
N ALA A 11 22.20 16.41 -2.71
CA ALA A 11 22.84 17.54 -3.36
C ALA A 11 22.37 18.91 -2.80
N VAL A 12 21.33 18.94 -1.97
CA VAL A 12 20.76 20.19 -1.43
C VAL A 12 21.52 20.60 -0.15
N PRO A 13 22.21 21.77 -0.14
CA PRO A 13 22.87 22.25 1.07
C PRO A 13 21.87 22.53 2.20
N GLY A 14 22.18 22.11 3.42
CA GLY A 14 21.31 22.35 4.59
C GLY A 14 20.18 21.33 4.74
N VAL A 15 20.23 20.23 4.00
CA VAL A 15 19.24 19.15 4.09
C VAL A 15 19.93 17.87 4.55
N CYS A 16 19.49 17.37 5.68
CA CYS A 16 19.87 16.05 6.15
C CYS A 16 18.84 15.04 5.65
N ALA A 17 19.24 14.11 4.77
CA ALA A 17 18.38 13.02 4.33
C ALA A 17 18.77 11.68 4.97
N ALA A 18 17.77 10.90 5.35
CA ALA A 18 17.92 9.50 5.78
C ALA A 18 16.86 8.63 5.09
N GLN A 19 17.27 7.46 4.62
CA GLN A 19 16.38 6.40 4.16
C GLN A 19 16.25 5.37 5.27
N VAL A 20 15.02 5.07 5.65
CA VAL A 20 14.70 4.09 6.69
C VAL A 20 13.80 2.98 6.14
N ASP A 21 13.91 1.77 6.70
CA ASP A 21 12.98 0.67 6.43
C ASP A 21 11.61 0.93 7.10
N ALA A 22 10.63 0.05 6.87
CA ALA A 22 9.30 0.14 7.48
C ALA A 22 9.31 0.06 9.02
N ARG A 23 10.41 -0.40 9.63
CA ARG A 23 10.61 -0.43 11.09
C ARG A 23 11.30 0.83 11.60
N GLY A 24 11.59 1.81 10.72
CA GLY A 24 12.30 3.03 11.06
C GLY A 24 13.80 2.84 11.27
N VAL A 25 14.36 1.74 10.77
CA VAL A 25 15.80 1.43 10.85
C VAL A 25 16.51 2.10 9.68
N VAL A 26 17.60 2.83 9.96
CA VAL A 26 18.38 3.54 8.94
C VAL A 26 19.06 2.54 8.00
N VAL A 27 18.70 2.61 6.73
CA VAL A 27 19.32 1.84 5.63
C VAL A 27 20.46 2.64 5.01
N LYS A 28 20.25 3.95 4.84
CA LYS A 28 21.20 4.87 4.19
C LYS A 28 21.02 6.29 4.72
N ALA A 29 22.07 7.09 4.70
CA ALA A 29 21.99 8.51 5.04
C ALA A 29 22.86 9.36 4.10
N SER A 30 22.51 10.64 4.04
CA SER A 30 23.26 11.67 3.31
C SER A 30 24.62 11.93 3.96
N GLN A 31 25.60 12.35 3.15
CA GLN A 31 26.92 12.73 3.67
C GLN A 31 26.87 13.94 4.63
N GLN A 32 25.89 14.82 4.44
CA GLN A 32 25.68 15.95 5.33
C GLN A 32 25.22 15.49 6.73
N LEU A 33 24.35 14.48 6.81
CA LEU A 33 23.91 13.91 8.08
C LEU A 33 25.07 13.25 8.85
N TYR A 34 25.93 12.48 8.19
CA TYR A 34 27.12 11.90 8.83
C TYR A 34 28.08 12.98 9.36
N ARG A 35 28.34 14.02 8.55
CA ARG A 35 29.18 15.15 8.96
C ARG A 35 28.59 15.90 10.16
N ARG A 36 27.27 16.05 10.21
CA ARG A 36 26.59 16.78 11.29
C ARG A 36 26.62 16.03 12.61
N LEU A 37 26.45 14.71 12.55
CA LEU A 37 26.49 13.83 13.72
C LEU A 37 27.92 13.45 14.13
N GLY A 38 28.92 13.73 13.27
CA GLY A 38 30.31 13.36 13.53
C GLY A 38 30.54 11.86 13.57
N CYS A 39 29.72 11.07 12.87
CA CYS A 39 29.73 9.61 12.92
C CYS A 39 30.06 8.98 11.56
N HIS A 40 30.57 7.76 11.57
CA HIS A 40 30.82 6.96 10.37
C HIS A 40 29.51 6.40 9.81
N PRO A 41 29.39 6.13 8.49
CA PRO A 41 28.21 5.50 7.91
C PRO A 41 27.72 4.24 8.60
N ASP A 42 28.65 3.41 9.09
CA ASP A 42 28.35 2.16 9.77
C ASP A 42 27.77 2.35 11.18
N ASP A 43 27.98 3.53 11.79
CA ASP A 43 27.46 3.83 13.13
C ASP A 43 25.93 4.06 13.12
N LEU A 44 25.38 4.47 11.97
CA LEU A 44 23.95 4.72 11.79
C LEU A 44 23.23 3.56 11.14
N ARG A 45 23.90 2.82 10.25
CA ARG A 45 23.26 1.72 9.52
C ARG A 45 22.75 0.66 10.50
N GLY A 46 21.49 0.26 10.33
CA GLY A 46 20.87 -0.74 11.20
C GLY A 46 20.39 -0.19 12.55
N ARG A 47 20.56 1.10 12.83
CA ARG A 47 20.04 1.76 14.04
C ARG A 47 18.65 2.32 13.81
N TYR A 48 17.84 2.39 14.87
CA TYR A 48 16.58 3.12 14.81
C TYR A 48 16.86 4.61 14.64
N PHE A 49 16.26 5.22 13.62
CA PHE A 49 16.46 6.64 13.32
C PHE A 49 16.15 7.54 14.53
N MET A 50 15.14 7.18 15.33
CA MET A 50 14.77 7.94 16.52
C MET A 50 15.87 7.98 17.59
N ASP A 51 16.74 6.96 17.67
CA ASP A 51 17.88 6.97 18.60
C ASP A 51 18.94 7.98 18.17
N VAL A 52 19.08 8.16 16.86
CA VAL A 52 20.03 9.11 16.25
C VAL A 52 19.58 10.55 16.52
N VAL A 53 18.29 10.84 16.30
CA VAL A 53 17.73 12.19 16.52
C VAL A 53 17.77 12.60 17.99
N ARG A 54 17.57 11.66 18.92
CA ARG A 54 17.54 11.94 20.36
C ARG A 54 18.92 12.25 20.95
N ARG A 55 20.00 11.71 20.38
CA ARG A 55 21.35 11.85 20.96
C ARG A 55 22.02 13.19 20.62
N ASP A 56 21.85 13.69 19.40
CA ASP A 56 22.72 14.77 18.89
C ASP A 56 21.99 16.07 18.54
N GLY A 57 20.67 16.13 18.73
CA GLY A 57 19.92 17.39 18.66
C GLY A 57 20.19 18.19 17.39
N LEU A 58 19.70 17.68 16.25
CA LEU A 58 19.75 18.31 14.92
C LEU A 58 18.97 19.65 14.91
N ARG A 59 19.45 20.65 15.65
CA ARG A 59 18.83 21.97 15.81
C ARG A 59 19.09 22.82 14.57
N GLY A 60 18.03 23.35 13.98
CA GLY A 60 18.07 24.31 12.88
C GLY A 60 18.19 23.71 11.47
N GLU A 61 18.24 22.39 11.34
CA GLU A 61 18.33 21.69 10.05
C GLU A 61 17.01 20.98 9.72
N THR A 62 16.63 20.97 8.44
CA THR A 62 15.48 20.18 7.99
C THR A 62 15.95 18.75 7.78
N ILE A 63 15.33 17.79 8.48
CA ILE A 63 15.59 16.37 8.28
C ILE A 63 14.48 15.78 7.42
N ILE A 64 14.86 15.21 6.28
CA ILE A 64 13.94 14.47 5.41
C ILE A 64 14.17 12.98 5.65
N VAL A 65 13.14 12.32 6.19
CA VAL A 65 13.14 10.87 6.35
C VAL A 65 12.32 10.27 5.22
N MET A 66 12.99 9.54 4.34
CA MET A 66 12.36 8.73 3.31
C MET A 66 12.14 7.33 3.89
N VAL A 67 10.88 6.99 4.12
CA VAL A 67 10.53 5.61 4.43
C VAL A 67 10.47 4.87 3.11
N GLU A 68 11.35 3.89 2.93
CA GLU A 68 11.19 2.91 1.87
C GLU A 68 9.95 2.11 2.23
N SER A 69 8.81 2.52 1.66
CA SER A 69 7.59 1.77 1.75
C SER A 69 7.86 0.39 1.18
N GLU A 70 7.56 -0.68 1.92
CA GLU A 70 7.58 -2.04 1.38
C GLU A 70 6.60 -2.23 0.20
N GLN A 71 5.93 -1.16 -0.26
CA GLN A 71 5.07 -1.16 -1.45
C GLN A 71 5.79 -1.41 -2.79
N GLU A 72 7.11 -1.59 -2.83
CA GLU A 72 7.82 -2.09 -4.02
C GLU A 72 8.37 -3.51 -3.91
N ARG A 73 8.07 -4.23 -2.81
CA ARG A 73 7.80 -5.65 -2.98
C ARG A 73 6.36 -5.76 -3.48
N ARG A 74 6.21 -5.54 -4.79
CA ARG A 74 5.24 -6.32 -5.57
C ARG A 74 5.40 -7.74 -5.01
N PRO A 75 4.37 -8.39 -4.45
CA PRO A 75 4.50 -9.82 -4.25
C PRO A 75 4.85 -10.32 -5.64
N GLU A 76 6.11 -10.71 -5.79
CA GLU A 76 6.56 -11.61 -6.82
C GLU A 76 5.42 -12.61 -6.87
N THR A 77 4.70 -12.58 -7.99
CA THR A 77 3.48 -13.35 -8.16
C THR A 77 3.97 -14.78 -8.14
N THR A 78 4.09 -15.35 -6.93
CA THR A 78 4.60 -16.68 -6.72
C THR A 78 3.64 -17.55 -7.51
N GLY A 79 4.15 -18.12 -8.59
CA GLY A 79 3.38 -18.88 -9.55
C GLY A 79 2.43 -19.83 -8.82
N GLY A 80 1.14 -19.57 -8.97
CA GLY A 80 0.10 -20.26 -8.22
C GLY A 80 -1.25 -20.22 -8.91
N GLY A 81 -1.26 -20.22 -10.25
CA GLY A 81 -2.46 -20.23 -11.09
C GLY A 81 -3.29 -18.95 -10.96
N THR A 82 -3.78 -18.43 -12.09
CA THR A 82 -4.89 -17.46 -12.07
C THR A 82 -6.05 -18.08 -11.30
N LYS A 83 -6.23 -17.70 -10.03
CA LYS A 83 -7.35 -18.12 -9.21
C LYS A 83 -8.57 -17.35 -9.70
N LYS A 84 -9.14 -17.81 -10.80
CA LYS A 84 -10.44 -17.38 -11.30
C LYS A 84 -11.50 -17.77 -10.26
N ILE A 85 -11.75 -16.92 -9.26
CA ILE A 85 -12.63 -17.19 -8.11
C ILE A 85 -13.95 -16.43 -8.21
N LEU A 86 -13.99 -15.35 -8.98
CA LEU A 86 -15.18 -14.52 -9.19
C LEU A 86 -15.84 -14.85 -10.51
N THR A 87 -17.17 -14.86 -10.52
CA THR A 87 -17.92 -14.81 -11.79
C THR A 87 -17.88 -13.37 -12.32
N LYS A 88 -18.21 -13.17 -13.60
CA LYS A 88 -18.39 -11.81 -14.17
C LYS A 88 -19.45 -10.99 -13.42
N MET A 89 -20.46 -11.64 -12.84
CA MET A 89 -21.47 -10.96 -12.02
C MET A 89 -20.89 -10.56 -10.66
N ASP A 90 -20.22 -11.48 -9.97
CA ASP A 90 -19.58 -11.22 -8.69
C ASP A 90 -18.53 -10.10 -8.78
N SER A 91 -17.78 -10.02 -9.88
CA SER A 91 -16.79 -8.95 -10.09
C SER A 91 -17.47 -7.59 -10.24
N ARG A 92 -18.51 -7.47 -11.07
CA ARG A 92 -19.29 -6.22 -11.22
C ARG A 92 -19.93 -5.78 -9.90
N ILE A 93 -20.44 -6.73 -9.12
CA ILE A 93 -21.02 -6.45 -7.80
C ILE A 93 -19.94 -5.97 -6.83
N LEU A 94 -18.77 -6.62 -6.80
CA LEU A 94 -17.64 -6.20 -5.96
C LEU A 94 -17.15 -4.79 -6.32
N GLU A 95 -17.01 -4.48 -7.61
CA GLU A 95 -16.65 -3.13 -8.10
C GLU A 95 -17.66 -2.08 -7.63
N GLY A 96 -18.96 -2.35 -7.80
CA GLY A 96 -20.02 -1.44 -7.37
C GLY A 96 -20.06 -1.26 -5.84
N VAL A 97 -19.85 -2.33 -5.08
CA VAL A 97 -19.74 -2.29 -3.62
C VAL A 97 -18.54 -1.43 -3.20
N ALA A 98 -17.37 -1.64 -3.81
CA ALA A 98 -16.16 -0.88 -3.52
C ALA A 98 -16.28 0.59 -3.91
N ALA A 99 -17.04 0.90 -4.97
CA ALA A 99 -17.37 2.26 -5.38
C ALA A 99 -18.42 2.94 -4.47
N GLY A 100 -18.94 2.26 -3.45
CA GLY A 100 -19.94 2.80 -2.53
C GLY A 100 -21.36 2.88 -3.11
N VAL A 101 -21.64 2.16 -4.20
CA VAL A 101 -22.98 2.13 -4.81
C VAL A 101 -23.96 1.46 -3.86
N SER A 102 -25.15 2.06 -3.67
CA SER A 102 -26.21 1.46 -2.86
C SER A 102 -26.74 0.17 -3.49
N THR A 103 -27.18 -0.80 -2.69
CA THR A 103 -27.75 -2.07 -3.19
C THR A 103 -28.88 -1.82 -4.20
N ALA A 104 -29.71 -0.81 -3.96
CA ALA A 104 -30.80 -0.44 -4.87
C ALA A 104 -30.32 0.04 -6.25
N LYS A 105 -29.27 0.88 -6.29
CA LYS A 105 -28.70 1.35 -7.56
C LYS A 105 -27.90 0.24 -8.25
N LEU A 106 -27.19 -0.57 -7.47
CA LEU A 106 -26.41 -1.70 -7.99
C LEU A 106 -27.32 -2.72 -8.66
N ALA A 107 -28.48 -3.03 -8.06
CA ALA A 107 -29.51 -3.90 -8.61
C ALA A 107 -29.95 -3.48 -10.02
N VAL A 108 -30.19 -2.18 -10.23
CA VAL A 108 -30.51 -1.62 -11.56
C VAL A 108 -29.32 -1.76 -12.52
N MET A 109 -28.09 -1.48 -12.06
CA MET A 109 -26.89 -1.51 -12.90
C MET A 109 -26.52 -2.93 -13.39
N VAL A 110 -26.89 -3.97 -12.66
CA VAL A 110 -26.56 -5.37 -12.99
C VAL A 110 -27.77 -6.21 -13.38
N ASP A 111 -28.93 -5.58 -13.53
CA ASP A 111 -30.21 -6.23 -13.90
C ASP A 111 -30.58 -7.40 -12.96
N LEU A 112 -30.54 -7.13 -11.65
CA LEU A 112 -30.94 -8.08 -10.61
C LEU A 112 -31.95 -7.45 -9.66
N SER A 113 -32.66 -8.29 -8.90
CA SER A 113 -33.42 -7.80 -7.74
C SER A 113 -32.45 -7.36 -6.62
N ARG A 114 -32.93 -6.52 -5.70
CA ARG A 114 -32.17 -6.14 -4.50
C ARG A 114 -31.72 -7.37 -3.70
N GLY A 115 -32.60 -8.36 -3.54
CA GLY A 115 -32.27 -9.63 -2.88
C GLY A 115 -31.24 -10.45 -3.66
N GLY A 116 -31.26 -10.41 -4.99
CA GLY A 116 -30.24 -11.03 -5.84
C GLY A 116 -28.86 -10.39 -5.61
N VAL A 117 -28.78 -9.06 -5.52
CA VAL A 117 -27.54 -8.37 -5.17
C VAL A 117 -27.03 -8.78 -3.78
N GLU A 118 -27.89 -8.75 -2.76
CA GLU A 118 -27.51 -9.17 -1.39
C GLU A 118 -27.05 -10.63 -1.32
N TYR A 119 -27.64 -11.51 -2.12
CA TYR A 119 -27.19 -12.90 -2.27
C TYR A 119 -25.74 -12.96 -2.77
N HIS A 120 -25.41 -12.22 -3.83
CA HIS A 120 -24.04 -12.15 -4.35
C HIS A 120 -23.07 -11.51 -3.35
N VAL A 121 -23.47 -10.45 -2.65
CA VAL A 121 -22.65 -9.84 -1.58
C VAL A 121 -22.37 -10.84 -0.47
N THR A 122 -23.38 -11.59 -0.03
CA THR A 122 -23.23 -12.66 0.98
C THR A 122 -22.27 -13.76 0.51
N ASN A 123 -22.36 -14.15 -0.77
CA ASN A 123 -21.42 -15.09 -1.37
C ASN A 123 -19.99 -14.56 -1.41
N LEU A 124 -19.79 -13.29 -1.77
CA LEU A 124 -18.50 -12.62 -1.76
C LEU A 124 -17.90 -12.56 -0.35
N LEU A 125 -18.71 -12.21 0.66
CA LEU A 125 -18.32 -12.23 2.07
C LEU A 125 -17.81 -13.60 2.50
N ARG A 126 -18.52 -14.67 2.13
CA ARG A 126 -18.09 -16.05 2.41
C ARG A 126 -16.81 -16.43 1.66
N LYS A 127 -16.71 -16.10 0.37
CA LYS A 127 -15.53 -16.40 -0.48
C LYS A 127 -14.27 -15.74 0.07
N LEU A 128 -14.34 -14.47 0.43
CA LEU A 128 -13.21 -13.72 0.99
C LEU A 128 -13.11 -13.86 2.51
N ARG A 129 -13.98 -14.62 3.18
CA ARG A 129 -14.02 -14.74 4.65
C ARG A 129 -14.03 -13.37 5.35
N ALA A 130 -14.90 -12.48 4.87
CA ALA A 130 -15.08 -11.14 5.41
C ALA A 130 -16.38 -11.09 6.24
N PRO A 131 -16.36 -10.51 7.47
CA PRO A 131 -17.52 -10.51 8.37
C PRO A 131 -18.58 -9.46 7.99
N ASN A 132 -18.24 -8.46 7.19
CA ASN A 132 -19.15 -7.41 6.77
C ASN A 132 -18.70 -6.76 5.45
N ARG A 133 -19.58 -5.93 4.88
CA ARG A 133 -19.38 -5.29 3.56
C ARG A 133 -18.13 -4.42 3.49
N THR A 134 -17.76 -3.72 4.56
CA THR A 134 -16.55 -2.89 4.59
C THR A 134 -15.30 -3.75 4.59
N SER A 135 -15.28 -4.80 5.43
CA SER A 135 -14.18 -5.76 5.46
C SER A 135 -14.03 -6.51 4.13
N LEU A 136 -15.12 -6.74 3.39
CA LEU A 136 -15.06 -7.31 2.04
C LEU A 136 -14.21 -6.44 1.12
N VAL A 137 -14.43 -5.12 1.12
CA VAL A 137 -13.68 -4.17 0.28
C VAL A 137 -12.22 -4.11 0.71
N SER A 138 -11.96 -3.93 2.01
CA SER A 138 -10.58 -3.87 2.53
C SER A 138 -9.80 -5.13 2.18
N LYS A 139 -10.41 -6.30 2.32
CA LYS A 139 -9.76 -7.58 2.03
C LYS A 139 -9.55 -7.81 0.54
N ALA A 140 -10.50 -7.39 -0.30
CA ALA A 140 -10.34 -7.45 -1.74
C ALA A 140 -9.15 -6.60 -2.24
N TYR A 141 -8.89 -5.44 -1.64
CA TYR A 141 -7.67 -4.67 -1.91
C TYR A 141 -6.42 -5.35 -1.34
N ALA A 142 -6.45 -5.84 -0.10
CA ALA A 142 -5.30 -6.50 0.53
C ALA A 142 -4.86 -7.78 -0.19
N GLU A 143 -5.80 -8.51 -0.81
CA GLU A 143 -5.54 -9.71 -1.60
C GLU A 143 -5.23 -9.43 -3.07
N GLY A 144 -5.22 -8.16 -3.50
CA GLY A 144 -4.96 -7.76 -4.90
C GLY A 144 -6.07 -8.11 -5.89
N ILE A 145 -7.26 -8.48 -5.39
CA ILE A 145 -8.44 -8.73 -6.23
C ILE A 145 -8.94 -7.43 -6.84
N LEU A 146 -8.94 -6.35 -6.05
CA LEU A 146 -9.16 -4.99 -6.55
C LEU A 146 -7.82 -4.34 -6.88
N GLU A 147 -7.75 -3.66 -8.01
CA GLU A 147 -6.57 -2.92 -8.45
C GLU A 147 -6.38 -1.67 -7.58
N ALA A 148 -5.22 -1.57 -6.93
CA ALA A 148 -4.86 -0.41 -6.12
C ALA A 148 -4.49 0.78 -7.02
N GLY A 149 -4.93 1.99 -6.63
CA GLY A 149 -4.64 3.23 -7.37
C GLY A 149 -5.60 3.55 -8.53
N THR A 150 -6.53 2.65 -8.87
CA THR A 150 -7.53 2.87 -9.93
C THR A 150 -8.87 3.31 -9.34
N TRP A 151 -9.41 4.43 -9.85
CA TRP A 151 -10.78 4.86 -9.58
C TRP A 151 -11.54 5.16 -10.89
N PRO A 152 -12.77 4.65 -11.08
CA PRO A 152 -13.53 3.78 -10.18
C PRO A 152 -12.85 2.41 -9.93
N PRO A 153 -13.10 1.72 -8.80
CA PRO A 153 -12.45 0.46 -8.46
C PRO A 153 -12.68 -0.62 -9.52
N LYS A 154 -11.63 -1.38 -9.83
CA LYS A 154 -11.66 -2.46 -10.82
C LYS A 154 -11.14 -3.76 -10.27
N VAL A 155 -11.78 -4.86 -10.65
CA VAL A 155 -11.28 -6.20 -10.34
C VAL A 155 -10.19 -6.57 -11.34
N VAL A 156 -9.06 -7.08 -10.84
CA VAL A 156 -7.97 -7.57 -11.69
C VAL A 156 -8.48 -8.76 -12.52
N PRO A 157 -8.32 -8.74 -13.87
CA PRO A 157 -8.91 -9.74 -14.77
C PRO A 157 -8.59 -11.20 -14.42
N ASP A 158 -7.41 -11.46 -13.85
CA ASP A 158 -6.94 -12.79 -13.46
C ASP A 158 -7.82 -13.50 -12.42
N PHE A 159 -8.63 -12.74 -11.68
CA PHE A 159 -9.55 -13.28 -10.67
C PHE A 159 -10.95 -13.59 -11.23
N VAL A 160 -11.24 -13.26 -12.50
CA VAL A 160 -12.54 -13.43 -13.13
C VAL A 160 -12.58 -14.70 -13.99
N LYS A 161 -13.61 -15.52 -13.80
CA LYS A 161 -13.88 -16.74 -14.58
C LYS A 161 -14.29 -16.46 -16.02
#